data_AF-A0A1G1PD92-F1
#
_entry.id   AF-A0A1G1PD92-F1
#
_cell.length_a   1.000
_cell.length_b   1.000
_cell.length_c   1.000
_cell.angle_alpha   90.00
_cell.angle_beta   90.00
_cell.angle_gamma   90.00
#
_symmetry.space_group_name_H-M   'P 1'
#
loop_
_entity.id
_entity.type
_entity.pdbx_description
1 polymer ?
#
loop_
_entity_poly.entity_id
_entity_poly.type
_entity_poly.pdbx_seq_one_letter_code
_entity_poly.pdbx_strand_id
1 'polypeptide(L)'
;MLSSLRKAFWLFGVTVFLLIIFLPGYTKLQELRDKNRDLETKIRRLNIENSLLQQEVRRIDNDPVYQEKIAREKMGVVRKGEIPIKIVPEKE
;
A
#
# COMPACT_ATOMS: atom_id res chain seq x y z
N MET A 1 17.28 -44.70 -37.91
CA MET A 1 17.63 -44.03 -36.63
C MET A 1 18.21 -42.63 -36.79
N LEU A 2 19.15 -42.35 -37.71
CA LEU A 2 19.73 -41.00 -37.84
C LEU A 2 18.71 -39.91 -38.27
N SER A 3 17.74 -40.23 -39.11
CA SER A 3 16.74 -39.26 -39.60
C SER A 3 15.73 -38.83 -38.53
N SER A 4 15.37 -39.74 -37.61
CA SER A 4 14.50 -39.42 -36.47
C SER A 4 15.25 -38.59 -35.42
N LEU A 5 16.54 -38.86 -35.17
CA LEU A 5 17.36 -38.00 -34.32
C LEU A 5 17.50 -36.58 -34.88
N ARG A 6 17.73 -36.43 -36.19
CA ARG A 6 17.79 -35.11 -36.84
C ARG A 6 16.47 -34.34 -36.70
N LYS A 7 15.32 -35.01 -36.89
CA LYS A 7 14.00 -34.39 -36.71
C LYS A 7 13.75 -33.98 -35.26
N ALA A 8 14.15 -34.83 -34.30
CA ALA A 8 14.04 -34.53 -32.87
C ALA A 8 14.92 -33.32 -32.48
N PHE A 9 16.15 -33.25 -33.00
CA PHE A 9 17.04 -32.11 -32.78
C PHE A 9 16.48 -30.81 -33.38
N TRP A 10 15.86 -30.88 -34.56
CA TRP A 10 15.22 -29.74 -35.19
C TRP A 10 13.99 -29.27 -34.41
N LEU A 11 13.13 -30.19 -33.95
CA LEU A 11 12.00 -29.89 -33.08
C LEU A 11 12.44 -29.25 -31.76
N PHE A 12 13.52 -29.77 -31.16
CA PHE A 12 14.09 -29.20 -29.94
C PHE A 12 14.60 -27.78 -30.17
N GLY A 13 15.34 -27.55 -31.27
CA GLY A 13 15.82 -26.21 -31.64
C GLY A 13 14.70 -25.21 -31.84
N VAL A 14 13.62 -25.59 -32.53
CA VAL A 14 12.44 -24.74 -32.72
C VAL A 14 11.75 -24.44 -31.39
N THR A 15 11.63 -25.43 -30.50
CA THR A 15 11.02 -25.26 -29.18
C THR A 15 11.84 -24.28 -28.33
N VAL A 16 13.16 -24.44 -28.29
CA VAL A 16 14.07 -23.53 -27.57
C VAL A 16 14.02 -22.12 -28.15
N PHE A 17 14.00 -22.00 -29.48
CA PHE A 17 13.90 -20.71 -30.16
C PHE A 17 12.60 -19.97 -29.81
N LEU A 18 11.47 -20.68 -29.82
CA LEU A 18 10.20 -20.11 -29.37
C LEU A 18 10.28 -19.69 -27.90
N LEU A 19 10.81 -20.53 -27.01
CA LEU A 19 10.95 -20.16 -25.60
C LEU A 19 11.77 -18.87 -25.44
N ILE A 20 12.89 -18.71 -26.14
CA ILE A 20 13.73 -17.49 -26.04
C ILE A 20 12.95 -16.23 -26.46
N ILE A 21 12.11 -16.31 -27.49
CA ILE A 21 11.33 -15.16 -27.96
C ILE A 21 10.19 -14.84 -26.98
N PHE A 22 9.50 -15.86 -26.47
CA PHE A 22 8.26 -15.66 -25.71
C PHE A 22 8.45 -15.51 -24.20
N LEU A 23 9.51 -16.08 -23.60
CA LEU A 23 9.79 -15.95 -22.16
C LEU A 23 9.86 -14.50 -21.67
N PRO A 24 10.65 -13.60 -22.27
CA PRO A 24 10.83 -12.24 -21.75
C PRO A 24 9.53 -11.43 -21.82
N GLY A 25 8.70 -11.66 -22.84
CA GLY A 25 7.38 -11.04 -22.94
C GLY A 25 6.44 -11.50 -21.83
N TYR A 26 6.44 -12.81 -21.55
CA TYR A 26 5.61 -13.39 -20.50
C TYR A 26 6.02 -12.92 -19.10
N THR A 27 7.32 -12.92 -18.79
CA THR A 27 7.81 -12.43 -17.49
C THR A 27 7.52 -10.95 -17.30
N LYS A 28 7.67 -10.14 -18.36
CA LYS A 28 7.36 -8.71 -18.29
C LYS A 28 5.89 -8.44 -18.04
N LEU A 29 5.01 -9.20 -18.70
CA LEU A 29 3.58 -9.11 -18.50
C LEU A 29 3.21 -9.47 -17.05
N GLN A 30 3.80 -10.52 -16.50
CA GLN A 30 3.55 -10.91 -15.12
C GLN A 30 4.01 -9.83 -14.13
N GLU A 31 5.21 -9.27 -14.31
CA GLU A 31 5.72 -8.16 -13.50
C GLU A 31 4.78 -6.94 -13.53
N LEU A 32 4.27 -6.59 -14.72
CA LEU A 32 3.34 -5.48 -14.89
C LEU A 32 2.00 -5.74 -14.21
N ARG A 33 1.49 -6.97 -14.27
CA ARG A 33 0.23 -7.36 -13.59
C ARG A 33 0.36 -7.26 -12.08
N ASP A 34 1.48 -7.72 -11.52
CA ASP A 34 1.73 -7.66 -10.08
C ASP A 34 1.87 -6.20 -9.63
N LYS A 35 2.64 -5.39 -10.37
CA LYS A 35 2.73 -3.94 -10.12
C LYS A 35 1.38 -3.23 -10.19
N ASN A 36 0.54 -3.57 -11.17
CA ASN A 36 -0.78 -2.98 -11.29
C ASN A 36 -1.66 -3.31 -10.08
N ARG A 37 -1.64 -4.58 -9.63
CA ARG A 37 -2.39 -5.02 -8.45
C ARG A 37 -1.94 -4.30 -7.17
N ASP A 38 -0.64 -4.09 -7.01
CA ASP A 38 -0.09 -3.36 -5.86
C ASP A 38 -0.50 -1.89 -5.90
N LEU A 39 -0.42 -1.26 -7.07
CA LEU A 39 -0.85 0.13 -7.26
C LEU A 39 -2.34 0.30 -6.99
N GLU A 40 -3.20 -0.58 -7.49
CA GLU A 40 -4.64 -0.56 -7.19
C GLU A 40 -4.92 -0.67 -5.69
N THR A 41 -4.18 -1.54 -5.00
CA THR A 41 -4.33 -1.70 -3.54
C THR A 41 -3.89 -0.45 -2.80
N LYS A 42 -2.79 0.17 -3.25
CA LYS A 42 -2.32 1.45 -2.70
C LYS A 42 -3.31 2.58 -2.94
N ILE A 43 -3.90 2.66 -4.13
CA ILE A 43 -4.95 3.64 -4.47
C ILE A 43 -6.16 3.45 -3.55
N ARG A 44 -6.65 2.21 -3.37
CA ARG A 44 -7.76 1.93 -2.46
C ARG A 44 -7.47 2.38 -1.03
N ARG A 45 -6.28 2.06 -0.51
CA ARG A 45 -5.85 2.47 0.84
C ARG A 45 -5.80 3.99 0.98
N LEU A 46 -5.17 4.68 0.03
CA LEU A 46 -5.05 6.14 0.05
C LEU A 46 -6.40 6.84 -0.06
N ASN A 47 -7.34 6.29 -0.84
CA ASN A 47 -8.69 6.85 -0.93
C ASN A 47 -9.45 6.73 0.39
N ILE A 48 -9.33 5.60 1.08
CA ILE A 48 -9.92 5.42 2.42
C ILE A 48 -9.32 6.42 3.39
N GLU A 49 -7.98 6.50 3.45
CA GLU A 49 -7.26 7.43 4.33
C GLU A 49 -7.64 8.90 4.06
N ASN A 50 -7.71 9.29 2.79
CA ASN A 50 -8.14 10.63 2.39
C ASN A 50 -9.58 10.91 2.85
N SER A 51 -10.50 9.96 2.66
CA SER A 51 -11.88 10.13 3.11
C SER A 51 -12.01 10.31 4.63
N LEU A 52 -11.21 9.58 5.41
CA LEU A 52 -11.16 9.70 6.87
C LEU A 52 -10.58 11.05 7.29
N LEU A 53 -9.48 11.47 6.68
CA LEU A 53 -8.87 12.79 6.93
C LEU A 53 -9.83 13.93 6.57
N GLN A 54 -10.59 13.82 5.48
CA GLN A 54 -11.59 14.82 5.13
C GLN A 54 -12.75 14.87 6.13
N GLN A 55 -13.18 13.72 6.65
CA GLN A 55 -14.18 13.69 7.73
C GLN A 55 -13.62 14.35 9.00
N GLU A 56 -12.35 14.12 9.30
CA GLU A 56 -11.67 14.73 10.45
C GLU A 56 -11.58 16.25 10.32
N VAL A 57 -11.17 16.76 9.15
CA VAL A 57 -11.18 18.20 8.87
C VAL A 57 -12.59 18.78 9.05
N ARG A 58 -13.63 18.12 8.53
CA ARG A 58 -15.02 18.57 8.71
C ARG A 58 -15.43 18.59 10.18
N ARG A 59 -14.98 17.64 11.01
CA ARG A 59 -15.25 17.66 12.45
C ARG A 59 -14.55 18.83 13.12
N ILE A 60 -13.28 19.06 12.79
CA ILE A 60 -12.54 20.22 13.30
C ILE A 60 -13.25 21.52 12.93
N ASP A 61 -13.73 21.69 11.70
CA ASP A 61 -14.33 22.97 11.28
C ASP A 61 -15.72 23.21 11.88
N ASN A 62 -16.51 22.16 12.11
CA ASN A 62 -17.94 22.28 12.44
C ASN A 62 -18.30 21.86 13.88
N ASP A 63 -17.40 21.26 14.65
CA ASP A 63 -17.65 20.83 16.03
C ASP A 63 -16.85 21.68 17.04
N PRO A 64 -17.50 22.65 17.71
CA PRO A 64 -16.84 23.50 18.71
C PRO A 64 -16.26 22.72 19.90
N VAL A 65 -16.88 21.61 20.29
CA VAL A 65 -16.39 20.78 21.41
C VAL A 65 -15.11 20.07 20.99
N TYR A 66 -15.06 19.60 19.74
CA TYR A 66 -13.87 18.99 19.18
C TYR A 66 -12.72 19.98 19.01
N GLN A 67 -13.01 21.20 18.53
CA GLN A 67 -12.04 22.29 18.46
C GLN A 67 -11.44 22.62 19.83
N GLU A 68 -12.28 22.76 20.85
CA GLU A 68 -11.84 23.06 22.21
C GLU A 68 -10.95 21.93 22.75
N LYS A 69 -11.33 20.67 22.53
CA LYS A 69 -10.54 19.50 22.92
C LYS A 69 -9.14 19.54 22.29
N ILE A 70 -9.05 19.74 20.98
CA ILE A 70 -7.77 19.82 20.26
C ILE A 70 -6.93 21.00 20.76
N ALA A 71 -7.54 22.16 21.01
CA ALA A 71 -6.86 23.33 21.54
C ALA A 71 -6.31 23.06 22.95
N ARG A 72 -7.11 22.43 23.84
CA ARG A 72 -6.69 22.06 25.19
C ARG A 72 -5.51 21.08 25.18
N GLU A 73 -5.59 20.04 24.34
CA GLU A 73 -4.49 19.08 24.17
C GLU A 73 -3.21 19.74 23.66
N LYS A 74 -3.31 20.62 22.64
CA LYS A 74 -2.14 21.34 22.10
C LYS A 74 -1.51 22.32 23.09
N MET A 75 -2.32 23.00 23.90
CA MET A 75 -1.83 23.95 24.90
C MET A 75 -1.42 23.29 26.22
N GLY A 76 -1.74 22.00 26.41
CA GLY A 76 -1.47 21.30 27.67
C GLY A 76 -2.30 21.84 28.84
N VAL A 77 -3.49 22.36 28.58
CA VAL A 77 -4.38 22.96 29.59
C VAL A 77 -5.64 22.11 29.80
N VAL A 78 -6.20 22.18 31.01
CA VAL A 78 -7.45 21.50 31.37
C VAL A 78 -8.58 22.52 31.55
N ARG A 79 -9.84 22.06 31.59
CA ARG A 79 -10.97 22.98 31.81
C ARG A 79 -10.90 23.57 33.21
N LYS A 80 -11.47 24.77 33.39
CA LYS A 80 -11.58 25.39 34.72
C LYS A 80 -12.31 24.43 35.68
N GLY A 81 -11.63 24.04 36.75
CA GLY A 81 -12.15 23.10 37.76
C GLY A 81 -11.71 21.65 37.60
N GLU A 82 -10.99 21.31 36.52
CA GLU A 82 -10.36 19.99 36.33
C GLU A 82 -8.93 19.97 36.91
N ILE A 83 -8.46 18.79 37.32
CA ILE A 83 -7.11 18.58 37.88
C ILE A 83 -6.28 17.77 36.86
N PRO A 84 -5.15 18.30 36.33
CA PRO A 84 -4.30 17.56 35.41
C PRO A 84 -3.55 16.45 36.13
N ILE A 85 -3.69 15.20 35.68
CA ILE A 85 -2.95 14.03 36.19
C ILE A 85 -1.90 13.63 35.16
N LYS A 86 -0.63 13.61 35.55
CA LYS A 86 0.48 13.11 34.71
C LYS A 86 0.96 11.77 35.25
N ILE A 87 0.74 10.70 34.49
CA ILE A 87 1.28 9.37 34.81
C ILE A 87 2.74 9.37 34.39
N VAL A 88 3.66 9.26 35.34
CA VAL A 88 5.10 9.15 35.09
C VAL A 88 5.48 7.68 35.26
N PRO A 89 6.01 7.00 34.23
CA PRO A 89 6.49 5.64 34.39
C PRO A 89 7.68 5.64 35.34
N GLU A 90 7.72 4.63 36.23
CA GLU A 90 8.81 4.44 37.17
C GLU A 90 10.11 4.22 36.38
N LYS A 91 11.15 4.99 36.70
CA LYS A 91 12.45 4.83 36.05
C LYS A 91 13.08 3.54 36.58
N GLU A 92 13.28 2.56 35.71
CA GLU A 92 14.19 1.42 35.95
C GLU A 92 15.65 1.89 36.07
#